data_AF-A0A836BGM7-F1
#
_entry.id   AF-A0A836BGM7-F1
#
_cell.length_a   1.000
_cell.length_b   1.000
_cell.length_c   1.000
_cell.angle_alpha   90.00
_cell.angle_beta   90.00
_cell.angle_gamma   90.00
#
_symmetry.space_group_name_H-M   'P 1'
#
loop_
_entity.id
_entity.type
_entity.pdbx_description
1 polymer ?
#
loop_
_entity_poly.entity_id
_entity_poly.type
_entity_poly.pdbx_seq_one_letter_code
_entity_poly.pdbx_strand_id
1 'polypeptide(L)'
;MPDFDYVDLEILYQARKSKSGISPEMISQPDVFTPGIWELADKFSSLQEKNLLSKNEEGLFEITKEGTNAFWHIESPLWLNLLKLLYVKPLSDVDCSKYLGEPIPAVQQALEMIRKKGYVMMSDLRKETKLLKLYDILPEGVEQLRDARPSRLLIAKSGDKFIVELDNGEGVLYEVIDDLVNPLRMIMTLSKEQVKKYK
;
A
#
# COMPACT_ATOMS: atom_id res chain seq x y z
N MET A 1 -5.08 -2.70 -13.14
CA MET A 1 -5.51 -2.42 -11.75
C MET A 1 -6.97 -1.98 -11.81
N PRO A 2 -7.83 -2.39 -10.87
CA PRO A 2 -9.18 -1.84 -10.77
C PRO A 2 -9.09 -0.33 -10.59
N ASP A 3 -10.07 0.40 -11.15
CA ASP A 3 -10.17 1.84 -10.95
C ASP A 3 -10.71 2.08 -9.53
N PHE A 4 -9.83 2.47 -8.63
CA PHE A 4 -10.13 2.77 -7.24
C PHE A 4 -10.08 4.28 -7.03
N ASP A 5 -11.08 4.82 -6.37
CA ASP A 5 -11.04 6.21 -5.91
C ASP A 5 -10.66 6.33 -4.44
N TYR A 6 -10.60 7.57 -3.95
CA TYR A 6 -10.20 7.84 -2.57
C TYR A 6 -11.16 7.24 -1.54
N VAL A 7 -12.45 7.09 -1.88
CA VAL A 7 -13.48 6.53 -0.99
C VAL A 7 -13.26 5.03 -0.87
N ASP A 8 -13.00 4.35 -1.99
CA ASP A 8 -12.70 2.93 -2.00
C ASP A 8 -11.47 2.61 -1.14
N LEU A 9 -10.39 3.40 -1.28
CA LEU A 9 -9.18 3.25 -0.46
C LEU A 9 -9.47 3.45 1.02
N GLU A 10 -10.26 4.47 1.39
CA GLU A 10 -10.56 4.75 2.78
C GLU A 10 -11.43 3.66 3.41
N ILE A 11 -12.45 3.15 2.70
CA ILE A 11 -13.28 2.04 3.17
C ILE A 11 -12.41 0.80 3.44
N LEU A 12 -11.57 0.41 2.48
CA LEU A 12 -10.70 -0.76 2.62
C LEU A 12 -9.67 -0.57 3.74
N TYR A 13 -9.13 0.63 3.91
CA TYR A 13 -8.20 0.95 4.99
C TYR A 13 -8.86 0.81 6.37
N GLN A 14 -10.09 1.34 6.55
CA GLN A 14 -10.82 1.21 7.80
C GLN A 14 -11.22 -0.24 8.07
N ALA A 15 -11.66 -0.99 7.04
CA ALA A 15 -11.97 -2.41 7.16
C ALA A 15 -10.76 -3.22 7.61
N ARG A 16 -9.56 -2.94 7.05
CA ARG A 16 -8.30 -3.58 7.45
C ARG A 16 -7.90 -3.29 8.89
N LYS A 17 -8.17 -2.07 9.36
CA LYS A 17 -7.84 -1.66 10.73
C LYS A 17 -8.83 -2.21 11.77
N SER A 18 -10.07 -2.43 11.37
CA SER A 18 -11.12 -2.90 12.27
C SER A 18 -10.92 -4.36 12.67
N LYS A 19 -11.21 -4.68 13.94
CA LYS A 19 -11.22 -6.05 14.47
C LYS A 19 -12.62 -6.68 14.47
N SER A 20 -13.66 -5.88 14.27
CA SER A 20 -15.07 -6.28 14.41
C SER A 20 -15.90 -5.93 13.18
N GLY A 21 -15.24 -5.63 12.05
CA GLY A 21 -15.90 -5.12 10.85
C GLY A 21 -16.27 -3.63 10.93
N ILE A 22 -16.86 -3.12 9.84
CA ILE A 22 -17.24 -1.73 9.63
C ILE A 22 -18.61 -1.62 8.96
N SER A 23 -19.24 -0.45 9.04
CA SER A 23 -20.46 -0.13 8.29
C SER A 23 -20.36 1.28 7.67
N PRO A 24 -21.21 1.62 6.68
CA PRO A 24 -21.26 2.96 6.10
C PRO A 24 -21.40 4.08 7.14
N GLU A 25 -22.20 3.86 8.19
CA GLU A 25 -22.45 4.83 9.28
C GLU A 25 -21.18 5.12 10.09
N MET A 26 -20.28 4.15 10.21
CA MET A 26 -19.02 4.31 10.94
C MET A 26 -17.99 5.14 10.16
N ILE A 27 -18.15 5.27 8.85
CA ILE A 27 -17.25 6.03 7.96
C ILE A 27 -17.80 7.44 7.70
N SER A 28 -19.13 7.60 7.66
CA SER A 28 -19.78 8.89 7.46
C SER A 28 -19.46 9.87 8.61
N GLN A 29 -18.57 10.83 8.37
CA GLN A 29 -18.35 11.97 9.26
C GLN A 29 -19.33 13.12 8.92
N PRO A 30 -19.77 13.93 9.91
CA PRO A 30 -20.72 15.03 9.70
C PRO A 30 -20.15 16.26 8.95
N ASP A 31 -18.85 16.33 8.70
CA ASP A 31 -18.21 17.48 8.04
C ASP A 31 -18.06 17.28 6.52
N VAL A 32 -19.02 17.85 5.76
CA VAL A 32 -19.05 18.42 4.38
C VAL A 32 -18.33 17.71 3.20
N PHE A 33 -17.42 16.76 3.40
CA PHE A 33 -16.64 16.09 2.34
C PHE A 33 -16.71 14.56 2.36
N THR A 34 -17.63 14.01 3.13
CA THR A 34 -17.98 12.58 3.10
C THR A 34 -19.12 12.34 2.12
N PRO A 35 -19.02 11.30 1.26
CA PRO A 35 -20.15 10.83 0.47
C PRO A 35 -21.37 10.63 1.38
N GLY A 36 -22.56 10.92 0.87
CA GLY A 36 -23.79 10.69 1.63
C GLY A 36 -23.93 9.22 2.04
N ILE A 37 -24.68 8.92 3.11
CA ILE A 37 -24.80 7.55 3.62
C ILE A 37 -25.25 6.53 2.55
N TRP A 38 -26.13 6.96 1.63
CA TRP A 38 -26.59 6.13 0.50
C TRP A 38 -25.48 5.85 -0.52
N GLU A 39 -24.66 6.84 -0.82
CA GLU A 39 -23.50 6.67 -1.72
C GLU A 39 -22.45 5.77 -1.09
N LEU A 40 -22.21 5.89 0.22
CA LEU A 40 -21.37 4.93 0.95
C LEU A 40 -21.96 3.52 0.91
N ALA A 41 -23.27 3.36 1.12
CA ALA A 41 -23.91 2.04 1.03
C ALA A 41 -23.74 1.39 -0.35
N ASP A 42 -23.90 2.17 -1.44
CA ASP A 42 -23.67 1.71 -2.80
C ASP A 42 -22.20 1.32 -3.03
N LYS A 43 -21.26 2.13 -2.50
CA LYS A 43 -19.82 1.82 -2.54
C LYS A 43 -19.50 0.50 -1.84
N PHE A 44 -20.03 0.27 -0.64
CA PHE A 44 -19.84 -0.98 0.10
C PHE A 44 -20.40 -2.18 -0.66
N SER A 45 -21.59 -2.06 -1.25
CA SER A 45 -22.19 -3.12 -2.09
C SER A 45 -21.29 -3.43 -3.30
N SER A 46 -20.81 -2.41 -4.02
CA SER A 46 -19.88 -2.59 -5.15
C SER A 46 -18.55 -3.25 -4.73
N LEU A 47 -18.00 -2.87 -3.59
CA LEU A 47 -16.77 -3.50 -3.07
C LEU A 47 -17.02 -4.96 -2.66
N GLN A 48 -18.19 -5.27 -2.11
CA GLN A 48 -18.60 -6.64 -1.80
C GLN A 48 -18.77 -7.49 -3.07
N GLU A 49 -19.43 -6.97 -4.10
CA GLU A 49 -19.60 -7.65 -5.40
C GLU A 49 -18.26 -7.97 -6.08
N LYS A 50 -17.26 -7.10 -5.89
CA LYS A 50 -15.87 -7.31 -6.33
C LYS A 50 -15.06 -8.26 -5.42
N ASN A 51 -15.70 -8.86 -4.42
CA ASN A 51 -15.09 -9.72 -3.40
C ASN A 51 -13.96 -9.01 -2.62
N LEU A 52 -14.01 -7.69 -2.46
CA LEU A 52 -13.03 -6.93 -1.66
C LEU A 52 -13.47 -6.78 -0.21
N LEU A 53 -14.77 -6.86 0.04
CA LEU A 53 -15.40 -6.93 1.35
C LEU A 53 -16.31 -8.16 1.44
N SER A 54 -16.49 -8.67 2.65
CA SER A 54 -17.49 -9.69 2.99
C SER A 54 -18.24 -9.29 4.27
N LYS A 55 -19.42 -9.86 4.52
CA LYS A 55 -20.13 -9.65 5.79
C LYS A 55 -19.77 -10.73 6.80
N ASN A 56 -19.58 -10.34 8.05
CA ASN A 56 -19.45 -11.26 9.18
C ASN A 56 -20.83 -11.68 9.72
N GLU A 57 -20.85 -12.50 10.78
CA GLU A 57 -22.08 -13.00 11.40
C GLU A 57 -23.00 -11.88 11.94
N GLU A 58 -22.43 -10.74 12.30
CA GLU A 58 -23.14 -9.56 12.79
C GLU A 58 -23.67 -8.67 11.65
N GLY A 59 -23.38 -9.02 10.39
CA GLY A 59 -23.77 -8.26 9.21
C GLY A 59 -22.89 -7.04 8.91
N LEU A 60 -21.79 -6.87 9.65
CA LEU A 60 -20.77 -5.83 9.42
C LEU A 60 -19.78 -6.28 8.35
N PHE A 61 -19.21 -5.32 7.63
CA PHE A 61 -18.26 -5.60 6.55
C PHE A 61 -16.84 -5.77 7.05
N GLU A 62 -16.16 -6.80 6.58
CA GLU A 62 -14.75 -7.11 6.83
C GLU A 62 -13.98 -7.16 5.51
N ILE A 63 -12.69 -6.83 5.56
CA ILE A 63 -11.83 -6.92 4.38
C ILE A 63 -11.53 -8.37 4.05
N THR A 64 -11.62 -8.73 2.77
CA THR A 64 -11.25 -10.07 2.30
C THR A 64 -9.74 -10.15 2.04
N LYS A 65 -9.26 -11.34 1.67
CA LYS A 65 -7.89 -11.51 1.17
C LYS A 65 -7.66 -10.71 -0.12
N GLU A 66 -8.63 -10.73 -1.03
CA GLU A 66 -8.60 -9.98 -2.29
C GLU A 66 -8.59 -8.47 -2.04
N GLY A 67 -9.40 -7.99 -1.09
CA GLY A 67 -9.40 -6.60 -0.64
C GLY A 67 -8.05 -6.18 -0.04
N THR A 68 -7.46 -7.04 0.79
CA THR A 68 -6.13 -6.81 1.36
C THR A 68 -5.08 -6.73 0.25
N ASN A 69 -5.13 -7.66 -0.71
CA ASN A 69 -4.20 -7.75 -1.81
C ASN A 69 -4.30 -6.59 -2.82
N ALA A 70 -5.40 -5.85 -2.82
CA ALA A 70 -5.58 -4.68 -3.67
C ALA A 70 -4.51 -3.60 -3.42
N PHE A 71 -4.11 -3.37 -2.16
CA PHE A 71 -3.12 -2.35 -1.79
C PHE A 71 -1.96 -2.88 -0.92
N TRP A 72 -2.15 -3.97 -0.18
CA TRP A 72 -1.22 -4.49 0.82
C TRP A 72 -0.78 -5.92 0.52
N HIS A 73 -0.57 -6.25 -0.75
CA HIS A 73 -0.10 -7.58 -1.13
C HIS A 73 1.28 -7.84 -0.52
N ILE A 74 1.38 -8.81 0.39
CA ILE A 74 2.59 -9.06 1.19
C ILE A 74 3.80 -9.47 0.32
N GLU A 75 3.55 -10.15 -0.79
CA GLU A 75 4.60 -10.56 -1.73
C GLU A 75 4.98 -9.43 -2.71
N SER A 76 4.24 -8.32 -2.71
CA SER A 76 4.61 -7.15 -3.51
C SER A 76 5.66 -6.33 -2.76
N PRO A 77 6.72 -5.87 -3.45
CA PRO A 77 7.68 -4.97 -2.83
C PRO A 77 7.01 -3.65 -2.44
N LEU A 78 7.53 -3.01 -1.39
CA LEU A 78 6.96 -1.77 -0.84
C LEU A 78 6.71 -0.70 -1.90
N TRP A 79 7.65 -0.54 -2.83
CA TRP A 79 7.53 0.46 -3.89
C TRP A 79 6.33 0.23 -4.81
N LEU A 80 5.93 -1.02 -5.03
CA LEU A 80 4.77 -1.34 -5.86
C LEU A 80 3.48 -1.02 -5.10
N ASN A 81 3.43 -1.32 -3.81
CA ASN A 81 2.30 -0.92 -2.96
C ASN A 81 2.20 0.61 -2.82
N LEU A 82 3.32 1.33 -2.79
CA LEU A 82 3.34 2.79 -2.86
C LEU A 82 2.76 3.32 -4.18
N LEU A 83 3.16 2.76 -5.33
CA LEU A 83 2.58 3.17 -6.61
C LEU A 83 1.07 2.93 -6.67
N LYS A 84 0.56 1.84 -6.09
CA LYS A 84 -0.89 1.58 -5.99
C LYS A 84 -1.60 2.68 -5.19
N LEU A 85 -1.04 3.12 -4.06
CA LEU A 85 -1.61 4.22 -3.28
C LEU A 85 -1.56 5.56 -4.02
N LEU A 86 -0.42 5.87 -4.61
CA LEU A 86 -0.19 7.12 -5.34
C LEU A 86 -1.02 7.22 -6.62
N TYR A 87 -1.39 6.08 -7.21
CA TYR A 87 -2.34 6.02 -8.32
C TYR A 87 -3.74 6.52 -7.94
N VAL A 88 -4.15 6.31 -6.68
CA VAL A 88 -5.47 6.74 -6.19
C VAL A 88 -5.45 8.23 -5.83
N LYS A 89 -4.37 8.69 -5.17
CA LYS A 89 -4.23 10.09 -4.75
C LYS A 89 -2.78 10.46 -4.42
N PRO A 90 -2.40 11.73 -4.56
CA PRO A 90 -1.14 12.23 -4.02
C PRO A 90 -1.09 12.09 -2.50
N LEU A 91 0.06 11.68 -1.96
CA LEU A 91 0.24 11.41 -0.53
C LEU A 91 1.60 11.89 -0.02
N SER A 92 1.66 12.21 1.27
CA SER A 92 2.92 12.43 1.97
C SER A 92 3.58 11.11 2.35
N ASP A 93 4.87 11.15 2.67
CA ASP A 93 5.58 9.99 3.23
C ASP A 93 4.97 9.52 4.57
N VAL A 94 4.49 10.45 5.40
CA VAL A 94 3.77 10.16 6.64
C VAL A 94 2.44 9.45 6.35
N ASP A 95 1.68 9.91 5.37
CA ASP A 95 0.40 9.26 5.02
C ASP A 95 0.62 7.89 4.38
N CYS A 96 1.61 7.75 3.50
CA CYS A 96 2.01 6.47 2.94
C CYS A 96 2.41 5.47 4.04
N SER A 97 3.22 5.90 5.02
CA SER A 97 3.56 5.10 6.20
C SER A 97 2.33 4.68 6.98
N LYS A 98 1.39 5.60 7.21
CA LYS A 98 0.13 5.32 7.91
C LYS A 98 -0.76 4.32 7.16
N TYR A 99 -0.95 4.47 5.84
CA TYR A 99 -1.79 3.58 5.05
C TYR A 99 -1.19 2.17 4.95
N LEU A 100 0.13 2.07 4.74
CA LEU A 100 0.80 0.78 4.58
C LEU A 100 1.02 0.07 5.93
N GLY A 101 1.19 0.83 7.02
CA GLY A 101 1.63 0.29 8.31
C GLY A 101 3.14 0.04 8.33
N GLU A 102 3.89 0.79 7.52
CA GLU A 102 5.32 0.59 7.30
C GLU A 102 6.13 1.73 7.91
N PRO A 103 7.37 1.50 8.40
CA PRO A 103 8.19 2.55 8.99
C PRO A 103 8.48 3.69 8.01
N ILE A 104 8.38 4.94 8.49
CA ILE A 104 8.68 6.15 7.68
C ILE A 104 10.02 6.05 6.93
N PRO A 105 11.14 5.60 7.55
CA PRO A 105 12.41 5.50 6.83
C PRO A 105 12.37 4.52 5.64
N ALA A 106 11.66 3.40 5.76
CA ALA A 106 11.52 2.42 4.67
C ALA A 106 10.67 3.00 3.53
N VAL A 107 9.57 3.68 3.88
CA VAL A 107 8.70 4.38 2.93
C VAL A 107 9.46 5.48 2.20
N GLN A 108 10.22 6.33 2.90
CA GLN A 108 11.04 7.39 2.30
C GLN A 108 12.09 6.83 1.34
N GLN A 109 12.75 5.73 1.71
CA GLN A 109 13.72 5.08 0.83
C GLN A 109 13.06 4.54 -0.45
N ALA A 110 11.92 3.87 -0.32
CA ALA A 110 11.20 3.32 -1.46
C ALA A 110 10.64 4.44 -2.38
N LEU A 111 10.12 5.53 -1.81
CA LEU A 111 9.69 6.74 -2.53
C LEU A 111 10.85 7.37 -3.31
N GLU A 112 12.03 7.51 -2.68
CA GLU A 112 13.22 8.04 -3.34
C GLU A 112 13.69 7.14 -4.49
N MET A 113 13.59 5.82 -4.33
CA MET A 113 13.91 4.88 -5.40
C MET A 113 13.00 5.06 -6.61
N ILE A 114 11.68 5.09 -6.42
CA ILE A 114 10.74 5.28 -7.55
C ILE A 114 10.79 6.69 -8.13
N ARG A 115 11.14 7.70 -7.32
CA ARG A 115 11.42 9.07 -7.79
C ARG A 115 12.62 9.11 -8.73
N LYS A 116 13.73 8.47 -8.35
CA LYS A 116 14.94 8.39 -9.20
C LYS A 116 14.69 7.65 -10.53
N LYS A 117 13.73 6.73 -10.55
CA LYS A 117 13.29 6.02 -11.76
C LYS A 117 12.32 6.84 -12.62
N GLY A 118 11.89 8.01 -12.17
CA GLY A 118 10.93 8.86 -12.88
C GLY A 118 9.48 8.39 -12.76
N TYR A 119 9.15 7.49 -11.83
CA TYR A 119 7.78 6.99 -11.66
C TYR A 119 6.89 7.92 -10.84
N VAL A 120 7.49 8.79 -10.03
CA VAL A 120 6.78 9.76 -9.21
C VAL A 120 7.51 11.08 -9.22
N MET A 121 6.77 12.17 -9.06
CA MET A 121 7.33 13.49 -8.74
C MET A 121 7.15 13.78 -7.26
N MET A 122 8.04 14.63 -6.73
CA MET A 122 7.96 15.14 -5.37
C MET A 122 7.77 16.66 -5.44
N SER A 123 6.80 17.15 -4.69
CA SER A 123 6.54 18.59 -4.52
C SER A 123 6.52 18.95 -3.04
N ASP A 124 6.93 20.17 -2.73
CA ASP A 124 6.87 20.68 -1.38
C ASP A 124 5.51 21.38 -1.15
N LEU A 125 4.74 20.89 -0.19
CA LEU A 125 3.49 21.50 0.26
C LEU A 125 3.69 22.15 1.63
N ARG A 126 3.46 23.46 1.72
CA ARG A 126 3.46 24.18 3.00
C ARG A 126 2.07 24.11 3.62
N LYS A 127 1.94 23.43 4.76
CA LYS A 127 0.72 23.41 5.55
C LYS A 127 1.02 23.80 7.00
N GLU A 128 0.34 24.82 7.51
CA GLU A 128 0.35 25.21 8.93
C GLU A 128 1.76 25.23 9.56
N THR A 129 2.74 25.84 8.88
CA THR A 129 4.18 25.96 9.24
C THR A 129 5.09 24.73 9.03
N LYS A 130 4.57 23.58 8.57
CA LYS A 130 5.38 22.41 8.18
C LYS A 130 5.50 22.29 6.65
N LEU A 131 6.69 21.91 6.21
CA LEU A 131 6.97 21.58 4.81
C LEU A 131 6.79 20.07 4.66
N LEU A 132 5.72 19.67 3.97
CA LEU A 132 5.40 18.28 3.68
C LEU A 132 5.85 17.95 2.27
N LYS A 133 6.51 16.81 2.09
CA LYS A 133 6.80 16.29 0.76
C LYS A 133 5.57 15.53 0.28
N LEU A 134 4.96 16.01 -0.79
CA LEU A 134 3.84 15.36 -1.45
C LEU A 134 4.36 14.64 -2.70
N TYR A 135 4.03 13.36 -2.81
CA TYR A 135 4.39 12.55 -3.95
C TYR A 135 3.17 12.34 -4.83
N ASP A 136 3.38 12.43 -6.14
CA ASP A 136 2.37 12.19 -7.15
C ASP A 136 2.91 11.24 -8.22
N ILE A 137 2.06 10.35 -8.73
CA ILE A 137 2.47 9.36 -9.72
C ILE A 137 2.61 10.02 -11.09
N LEU A 138 3.68 9.67 -11.81
CA LEU A 138 3.91 10.10 -13.19
C LEU A 138 3.41 9.02 -14.18
N PRO A 139 3.19 9.37 -15.46
CA PRO A 139 2.75 8.41 -16.48
C PRO A 139 3.60 7.13 -16.52
N GLU A 140 4.92 7.25 -16.39
CA GLU A 140 5.86 6.13 -16.36
C GLU A 140 5.62 5.22 -15.15
N GLY A 141 5.21 5.78 -14.01
CA GLY A 141 4.80 5.02 -12.82
C GLY A 141 3.49 4.27 -13.03
N VAL A 142 2.55 4.87 -13.75
CA VAL A 142 1.28 4.22 -14.13
C VAL A 142 1.53 3.06 -15.08
N GLU A 143 2.39 3.23 -16.08
CA GLU A 143 2.82 2.15 -16.99
C GLU A 143 3.49 1.02 -16.21
N GLN A 144 4.44 1.35 -15.34
CA GLN A 144 5.12 0.36 -14.52
C GLN A 144 4.16 -0.43 -13.62
N LEU A 145 3.10 0.21 -13.10
CA LEU A 145 2.07 -0.43 -12.31
C LEU A 145 1.20 -1.41 -13.12
N ARG A 146 0.97 -1.12 -14.41
CA ARG A 146 0.26 -2.01 -15.33
C ARG A 146 1.11 -3.24 -15.72
N ASP A 147 2.41 -3.02 -15.91
CA ASP A 147 3.36 -4.06 -16.35
C ASP A 147 3.91 -4.92 -15.22
N ALA A 148 3.73 -4.50 -13.96
CA ALA A 148 4.17 -5.25 -12.79
C ALA A 148 3.45 -6.61 -12.73
N ARG A 149 4.14 -7.66 -13.15
CA ARG A 149 3.72 -9.05 -12.97
C ARG A 149 4.06 -9.54 -11.55
N PRO A 150 3.25 -10.48 -10.99
CA PRO A 150 3.55 -11.09 -9.71
C PRO A 150 4.94 -11.70 -9.78
N SER A 151 5.84 -11.14 -8.98
CA SER A 151 7.26 -11.45 -9.04
C SER A 151 7.53 -12.82 -8.45
N ARG A 152 8.33 -13.65 -9.13
CA ARG A 152 8.83 -14.92 -8.62
C ARG A 152 9.80 -14.64 -7.48
N LEU A 153 9.33 -14.85 -6.25
CA LEU A 153 10.10 -14.76 -5.02
C LEU A 153 11.28 -15.76 -5.08
N LEU A 154 12.52 -15.26 -5.22
CA LEU A 154 13.70 -16.06 -4.89
C LEU A 154 14.17 -15.66 -3.50
N ILE A 155 14.14 -16.62 -2.57
CA ILE A 155 14.57 -16.42 -1.18
C ILE A 155 16.04 -16.83 -1.09
N ALA A 156 16.93 -15.86 -0.91
CA ALA A 156 18.31 -16.11 -0.49
C ALA A 156 18.42 -15.87 1.02
N LYS A 157 18.71 -16.92 1.82
CA LYS A 157 18.82 -16.84 3.28
C LYS A 157 20.28 -16.66 3.70
N SER A 158 20.55 -15.68 4.55
CA SER A 158 21.84 -15.51 5.23
C SER A 158 21.59 -15.14 6.70
N GLY A 159 21.62 -16.13 7.59
CA GLY A 159 21.32 -15.94 9.02
C GLY A 159 19.87 -15.51 9.24
N ASP A 160 19.68 -14.43 9.99
CA ASP A 160 18.36 -13.83 10.33
C ASP A 160 17.81 -12.91 9.25
N LYS A 161 18.52 -12.79 8.11
CA LYS A 161 18.11 -11.94 6.99
C LYS A 161 17.86 -12.78 5.75
N PHE A 162 16.88 -12.38 4.96
CA PHE A 162 16.65 -12.96 3.65
C PHE A 162 16.30 -11.89 2.63
N ILE A 163 16.68 -12.19 1.39
CA ILE A 163 16.36 -11.34 0.25
C ILE A 163 15.28 -12.02 -0.55
N VAL A 164 14.25 -11.24 -0.84
CA VAL A 164 13.23 -11.56 -1.82
C VAL A 164 13.64 -10.89 -3.12
N GLU A 165 14.16 -11.64 -4.09
CA GLU A 165 14.34 -11.13 -5.45
C GLU A 165 13.02 -11.16 -6.21
N LEU A 166 12.83 -10.13 -7.03
CA LEU A 166 11.67 -9.90 -7.87
C LEU A 166 12.00 -10.26 -9.33
N ASP A 167 10.98 -10.43 -10.18
CA ASP A 167 11.17 -10.79 -11.59
C ASP A 167 11.96 -9.76 -12.39
N ASN A 168 11.87 -8.50 -11.98
CA ASN A 168 12.66 -7.44 -12.59
C ASN A 168 14.14 -7.51 -12.17
N GLY A 169 14.54 -8.42 -11.27
CA GLY A 169 15.89 -8.61 -10.74
C GLY A 169 16.22 -7.75 -9.52
N GLU A 170 15.32 -6.85 -9.12
CA GLU A 170 15.45 -6.08 -7.88
C GLU A 170 15.11 -6.97 -6.68
N GLY A 171 15.34 -6.49 -5.46
CA GLY A 171 15.00 -7.30 -4.31
C GLY A 171 14.61 -6.50 -3.09
N VAL A 172 14.19 -7.21 -2.06
CA VAL A 172 13.84 -6.65 -0.76
C VAL A 172 14.57 -7.43 0.31
N LEU A 173 15.34 -6.73 1.13
CA LEU A 173 15.99 -7.28 2.30
C LEU A 173 15.02 -7.24 3.47
N TYR A 174 14.71 -8.41 4.01
CA TYR A 174 13.96 -8.59 5.25
C TYR A 174 14.88 -9.09 6.36
N GLU A 175 14.54 -8.72 7.58
CA GLU A 175 15.08 -9.27 8.82
C GLU A 175 13.95 -9.98 9.55
N VAL A 176 14.23 -11.21 9.99
CA VAL A 176 13.33 -11.96 10.86
C VAL A 176 13.45 -11.37 12.26
N ILE A 177 12.33 -10.95 12.83
CA ILE A 177 12.25 -10.42 14.19
C ILE A 177 11.34 -11.31 15.05
N ASP A 178 11.53 -11.23 16.37
CA ASP A 178 10.76 -11.99 17.35
C ASP A 178 9.40 -11.31 17.62
N ASP A 179 8.58 -11.23 16.57
CA ASP A 179 7.21 -10.70 16.59
C ASP A 179 6.26 -11.78 16.03
N LEU A 180 5.31 -12.20 16.86
CA LEU A 180 4.34 -13.26 16.54
C LEU A 180 3.30 -12.84 15.48
N VAL A 181 3.09 -11.54 15.29
CA VAL A 181 2.09 -10.98 14.38
C VAL A 181 2.72 -10.56 13.06
N ASN A 182 3.91 -9.96 13.10
CA ASN A 182 4.66 -9.59 11.90
C ASN A 182 6.15 -9.96 12.05
N PRO A 183 6.52 -11.24 11.85
CA PRO A 183 7.89 -11.71 12.07
C PRO A 183 8.89 -11.18 11.03
N LEU A 184 8.42 -10.43 10.03
CA LEU A 184 9.22 -9.95 8.91
C LEU A 184 9.29 -8.43 8.93
N ARG A 185 10.46 -7.91 9.27
CA ARG A 185 10.73 -6.49 9.17
C ARG A 185 11.45 -6.19 7.88
N MET A 186 10.81 -5.42 7.00
CA MET A 186 11.49 -4.89 5.83
C MET A 186 12.62 -3.94 6.27
N ILE A 187 13.84 -4.20 5.81
CA ILE A 187 15.00 -3.35 6.09
C ILE A 187 15.22 -2.36 4.97
N MET A 188 15.24 -2.85 3.73
CA MET A 188 15.46 -2.01 2.55
C MET A 188 15.06 -2.70 1.25
N THR A 189 14.87 -1.90 0.21
CA THR A 189 14.85 -2.39 -1.18
C THR A 189 16.27 -2.42 -1.74
N LEU A 190 16.51 -3.32 -2.68
CA LEU A 190 17.79 -3.58 -3.34
C LEU A 190 17.62 -3.44 -4.85
N SER A 191 18.53 -2.72 -5.50
CA SER A 191 18.64 -2.71 -6.96
C SER A 191 19.10 -4.07 -7.50
N LYS A 192 19.00 -4.26 -8.81
CA LYS A 192 19.50 -5.48 -9.46
C LYS A 192 20.98 -5.74 -9.19
N GLU A 193 21.81 -4.70 -9.17
CA GLU A 193 23.23 -4.85 -8.84
C GLU A 193 23.44 -5.23 -7.38
N GLN A 194 22.60 -4.73 -6.47
CA GLN A 194 22.69 -5.05 -5.06
C GLN A 194 22.28 -6.50 -4.79
N VAL A 195 21.18 -6.99 -5.39
CA VAL A 195 20.75 -8.39 -5.26
C VAL A 195 21.85 -9.36 -5.70
N LYS A 196 22.54 -9.06 -6.82
CA LYS A 196 23.66 -9.89 -7.30
C LYS A 196 24.81 -10.04 -6.31
N LYS A 197 24.99 -9.12 -5.36
CA LYS A 197 26.04 -9.23 -4.33
C LYS A 197 25.72 -10.27 -3.25
N TYR A 198 24.48 -10.76 -3.20
CA TYR A 198 23.99 -11.74 -2.23
C TYR A 198 23.69 -13.12 -2.84
N LYS A 199 23.91 -13.29 -4.14
CA LYS A 199 23.92 -14.59 -4.83
C LYS A 199 25.33 -15.16 -4.85
#